data_AF-A0A6H1KUK3-F1
#
_entry.id   AF-A0A6H1KUK3-F1
#
_cell.length_a   1.000
_cell.length_b   1.000
_cell.length_c   1.000
_cell.angle_alpha   90.00
_cell.angle_beta   90.00
_cell.angle_gamma   90.00
#
_symmetry.space_group_name_H-M   'P 1'
#
loop_
_entity.id
_entity.type
_entity.pdbx_description
1 polymer ?
#
loop_
_entity_poly.entity_id
_entity_poly.type
_entity_poly.pdbx_seq_one_letter_code
_entity_poly.pdbx_strand_id
1 'polypeptide(L)'
;MSDVRHVLVLPDRDAAEEAAEAVGDRFGLAEEPQLVRDALAGEDDAEDAQWLVVLTDSEERLDPKELDEFAAEWDGWREEP
;
A
#
# COMPACT_ATOMS: atom_id res chain seq x y z
N MET A 1 -7.06 19.11 9.62
CA MET A 1 -5.94 18.21 9.94
C MET A 1 -6.05 17.12 8.92
N SER A 2 -5.31 17.27 7.83
CA SER A 2 -5.32 16.30 6.74
C SER A 2 -4.45 15.16 7.22
N ASP A 3 -5.09 14.09 7.67
CA ASP A 3 -4.43 12.81 7.88
C ASP A 3 -3.85 12.39 6.52
N VAL A 4 -2.53 12.46 6.36
CA VAL A 4 -1.89 12.11 5.08
C VAL A 4 -1.98 10.59 4.97
N ARG A 5 -2.60 10.15 3.88
CA ARG A 5 -2.78 8.73 3.59
C ARG A 5 -1.98 8.39 2.36
N HIS A 6 -1.04 7.47 2.52
CA HIS A 6 -0.29 6.92 1.40
C HIS A 6 -0.93 5.61 0.97
N VAL A 7 -1.10 5.42 -0.33
CA VAL A 7 -1.64 4.18 -0.89
C VAL A 7 -0.55 3.52 -1.72
N LEU A 8 -0.24 2.26 -1.45
CA LEU A 8 0.64 1.44 -2.29
C LEU A 8 -0.23 0.47 -3.08
N VAL A 9 -0.07 0.44 -4.40
CA VAL A 9 -0.80 -0.46 -5.30
C VAL A 9 0.12 -1.60 -5.68
N LEU A 10 -0.30 -2.82 -5.33
CA LEU A 10 0.47 -4.05 -5.54
C LEU A 10 -0.28 -5.02 -6.45
N PRO A 11 0.45 -5.85 -7.22
CA PRO A 11 -0.13 -6.73 -8.24
C PRO A 11 -0.92 -7.90 -7.64
N ASP A 12 -0.48 -8.41 -6.48
CA ASP A 12 -1.01 -9.63 -5.89
C ASP A 12 -1.26 -9.47 -4.39
N ARG A 13 -2.12 -10.34 -3.86
CA ARG A 13 -2.46 -10.37 -2.43
C ARG A 13 -1.24 -10.68 -1.57
N ASP A 14 -0.49 -11.73 -1.91
CA ASP A 14 0.67 -12.15 -1.14
C ASP A 14 1.70 -11.02 -1.06
N ALA A 15 1.96 -10.33 -2.18
CA ALA A 15 2.81 -9.14 -2.19
C ALA A 15 2.26 -8.04 -1.27
N ALA A 16 0.95 -7.81 -1.26
CA ALA A 16 0.32 -6.83 -0.38
C ALA A 16 0.43 -7.16 1.11
N GLU A 17 0.25 -8.44 1.47
CA GLU A 17 0.38 -8.91 2.84
C GLU A 17 1.84 -8.80 3.32
N GLU A 18 2.81 -9.24 2.50
CA GLU A 18 4.24 -9.14 2.83
C GLU A 18 4.72 -7.69 2.89
N ALA A 19 4.31 -6.84 1.93
CA ALA A 19 4.68 -5.44 1.91
C ALA A 19 4.09 -4.67 3.10
N ALA A 20 2.86 -5.00 3.53
CA ALA A 20 2.24 -4.40 4.71
C ALA A 20 3.02 -4.72 6.01
N GLU A 21 3.49 -5.95 6.17
CA GLU A 21 4.35 -6.29 7.31
C GLU A 21 5.70 -5.58 7.21
N ALA A 22 6.35 -5.65 6.04
CA ALA A 22 7.66 -5.07 5.81
C ALA A 22 7.69 -3.54 5.95
N VAL A 23 6.65 -2.83 5.51
CA VAL A 23 6.54 -1.37 5.67
C VAL A 23 6.31 -0.98 7.14
N GLY A 24 5.54 -1.78 7.88
CA GLY A 24 5.34 -1.62 9.32
C GLY A 24 6.66 -1.73 10.10
N ASP A 25 7.44 -2.78 9.82
CA ASP A 25 8.74 -3.01 10.44
C ASP A 25 9.80 -1.97 10.02
N ARG A 26 9.82 -1.60 8.74
CA ARG A 26 10.85 -0.69 8.19
C ARG A 26 10.63 0.76 8.59
N PHE A 27 9.39 1.23 8.59
CA PHE A 27 9.05 2.63 8.86
C PHE A 27 8.49 2.86 10.28
N GLY A 28 8.18 1.80 11.03
CA GLY A 28 7.68 1.90 12.39
C GLY A 28 6.33 2.61 12.46
N LEU A 29 5.38 2.14 11.64
CA LEU A 29 4.04 2.71 11.55
C LEU A 29 3.34 2.69 12.91
N ALA A 30 2.65 3.78 13.23
CA ALA A 30 1.89 3.88 14.48
C ALA A 30 0.61 3.01 14.44
N GLU A 31 0.07 2.80 13.24
CA GLU A 31 -1.13 2.01 12.98
C GLU A 31 -0.84 0.93 11.94
N GLU A 32 -1.55 -0.19 12.05
CA GLU A 32 -1.42 -1.30 11.10
C GLU A 32 -1.93 -0.88 9.71
N PRO A 33 -1.18 -1.17 8.62
CA PRO A 33 -1.63 -0.91 7.26
C PRO A 33 -2.97 -1.56 6.95
N GLN A 34 -3.84 -0.84 6.23
CA GLN A 34 -5.11 -1.40 5.77
C GLN A 34 -4.97 -1.97 4.37
N LEU A 35 -5.24 -3.27 4.21
CA LEU A 35 -5.32 -3.91 2.91
C LEU A 35 -6.74 -3.75 2.33
N VAL A 36 -6.83 -3.14 1.16
CA VAL A 36 -8.07 -2.95 0.40
C VAL A 36 -7.92 -3.62 -0.95
N ARG A 37 -8.84 -4.51 -1.31
CA ARG A 37 -8.87 -5.11 -2.64
C ARG A 37 -9.62 -4.17 -3.59
N ASP A 38 -8.92 -3.60 -4.57
CA ASP A 38 -9.57 -2.88 -5.66
C ASP A 38 -9.90 -3.89 -6.77
N ALA A 39 -11.14 -4.37 -6.73
CA ALA A 39 -11.66 -5.18 -7.81
C ALA A 39 -12.39 -4.24 -8.76
N LEU A 40 -11.81 -4.01 -9.96
CA LEU A 40 -12.58 -3.49 -11.10
C LEU A 40 -13.86 -4.33 -11.19
N ALA A 41 -14.99 -3.68 -11.02
CA ALA A 41 -16.28 -4.35 -10.87
C ALA A 41 -16.64 -5.12 -12.16
N GLY A 42 -16.50 -6.45 -12.12
CA GLY A 42 -16.82 -7.38 -13.20
C GLY A 42 -15.56 -7.73 -14.01
N GLU A 43 -15.13 -8.98 -14.16
CA GLU A 43 -15.84 -10.26 -14.19
C GLU A 43 -14.85 -11.37 -13.76
N ASP A 44 -15.19 -12.15 -12.72
CA ASP A 44 -14.74 -13.50 -12.29
C ASP A 44 -13.32 -14.08 -12.52
N ASP A 45 -12.32 -13.38 -13.07
CA ASP A 45 -10.93 -13.84 -13.05
C ASP A 45 -10.20 -13.22 -11.85
N ALA A 46 -9.83 -14.05 -10.88
CA ALA A 46 -9.06 -13.65 -9.70
C ALA A 46 -7.65 -13.14 -10.02
N GLU A 47 -7.29 -13.10 -11.31
CA GLU A 47 -5.96 -12.82 -11.85
C GLU A 47 -5.72 -11.32 -12.14
N ASP A 48 -6.75 -10.46 -12.11
CA ASP A 48 -6.65 -9.03 -12.47
C ASP A 48 -7.06 -8.07 -11.31
N ALA A 49 -7.11 -8.57 -10.08
CA ALA A 49 -7.46 -7.74 -8.91
C ALA A 49 -6.21 -7.04 -8.35
N GLN A 50 -6.30 -5.72 -8.17
CA GLN A 50 -5.24 -4.95 -7.52
C GLN A 50 -5.44 -4.91 -6.01
N TRP A 51 -4.33 -4.87 -5.27
CA TRP A 51 -4.34 -4.76 -3.82
C TRP A 51 -3.72 -3.45 -3.38
N LEU A 52 -4.48 -2.69 -2.60
CA LEU A 52 -4.08 -1.39 -2.07
C LEU A 52 -3.67 -1.55 -0.62
N VAL A 53 -2.47 -1.09 -0.28
CA VAL A 53 -1.99 -0.98 1.10
C VAL A 53 -2.08 0.49 1.51
N VAL A 54 -3.02 0.81 2.40
CA VAL A 54 -3.26 2.17 2.89
C VAL A 54 -2.51 2.38 4.19
N LEU A 55 -1.62 3.37 4.19
CA LEU A 55 -0.80 3.78 5.32
C LEU A 55 -1.32 5.11 5.85
N THR A 56 -1.59 5.15 7.15
CA THR A 56 -1.96 6.38 7.86
C THR A 56 -0.69 7.04 8.38
N ASP A 57 -0.46 8.29 7.98
CA ASP A 57 0.67 9.09 8.42
C ASP A 57 0.21 10.45 8.98
N SER A 58 -0.34 10.41 10.19
CA SER A 58 -0.82 11.63 10.85
C SER A 58 0.30 12.59 11.28
N GLU A 59 1.54 12.13 11.29
CA GLU A 59 2.73 12.90 11.69
C GLU A 59 3.61 13.33 10.50
N GLU A 60 3.21 13.04 9.26
CA GLU A 60 3.97 13.35 8.04
C GLU A 60 5.42 12.81 8.13
N ARG A 61 5.60 11.62 8.74
CA ARG A 61 6.91 10.96 8.94
C ARG A 61 7.30 10.07 7.78
N LEU A 62 6.37 9.69 6.92
CA LEU A 62 6.65 8.82 5.78
C LEU A 62 7.07 9.64 4.57
N ASP A 63 8.28 9.38 4.09
CA ASP A 63 8.76 10.01 2.87
C ASP A 63 8.07 9.37 1.65
N PRO A 64 7.31 10.15 0.85
CA PRO A 64 6.55 9.59 -0.29
C PRO A 64 7.45 9.01 -1.37
N LYS A 65 8.71 9.45 -1.44
CA LYS A 65 9.71 8.90 -2.34
C LYS A 65 10.23 7.55 -1.85
N GLU A 66 10.49 7.41 -0.56
CA GLU A 66 10.92 6.13 0.01
C GLU A 66 9.81 5.07 -0.11
N LEU A 67 8.56 5.48 0.06
CA LEU A 67 7.40 4.63 -0.16
C LEU A 67 7.23 4.20 -1.62
N ASP A 68 7.51 5.08 -2.57
CA ASP A 68 7.50 4.77 -4.01
C ASP A 68 8.59 3.76 -4.38
N GLU A 69 9.82 4.01 -3.90
CA GLU A 69 10.94 3.09 -4.08
C GLU A 69 10.64 1.73 -3.44
N PHE A 70 10.03 1.71 -2.25
CA PHE A 70 9.60 0.48 -1.56
C PHE A 70 8.53 -0.27 -2.35
N ALA A 71 7.48 0.40 -2.84
CA ALA A 71 6.44 -0.25 -3.64
C ALA A 71 7.02 -0.88 -4.91
N ALA A 72 7.99 -0.22 -5.55
CA ALA A 72 8.70 -0.75 -6.70
C ALA A 72 9.52 -2.01 -6.39
N GLU A 73 9.96 -2.23 -5.14
CA GLU A 73 10.59 -3.50 -4.71
C GLU A 73 9.59 -4.68 -4.80
N TRP A 74 8.29 -4.40 -4.74
CA TRP A 74 7.18 -5.37 -4.78
C TRP A 74 6.44 -5.38 -6.12
N ASP A 75 7.06 -4.88 -7.19
CA ASP A 75 6.45 -4.74 -8.53
C ASP A 75 5.19 -3.84 -8.54
N GLY A 76 5.08 -2.95 -7.55
CA GLY A 76 3.98 -2.01 -7.40
C GLY A 76 4.40 -0.54 -7.52
N TRP A 77 3.47 0.36 -7.19
CA TRP A 77 3.72 1.80 -7.18
C TRP A 77 2.95 2.48 -6.06
N ARG A 78 3.37 3.68 -5.66
CA ARG A 78 2.60 4.50 -4.73
C ARG A 78 1.58 5.34 -5.50
N GLU A 79 0.32 5.32 -5.08
CA GLU A 79 -0.70 6.25 -5.55
C GLU A 79 -0.65 7.59 -4.82
N GLU A 80 -0.93 8.67 -5.55
CA GLU A 80 -1.16 10.01 -5.02
C GLU A 80 -2.66 10.15 -4.67
N PRO A 81 -3.02 10.48 -3.41
CA PRO A 81 -4.42 10.62 -2.98
C PRO A 81 -5.13 11.86 -3.55
#